data_AF-A0A7S0A681-F1
#
_entry.id   AF-A0A7S0A681-F1
#
_cell.length_a   1.000
_cell.length_b   1.000
_cell.length_c   1.000
_cell.angle_alpha   90.00
_cell.angle_beta   90.00
_cell.angle_gamma   90.00
#
_symmetry.space_group_name_H-M   'P 1'
#
loop_
_entity.id
_entity.type
_entity.pdbx_description
1 polymer ?
#
loop_
_entity_poly.entity_id
_entity_poly.type
_entity_poly.pdbx_seq_one_letter_code
_entity_poly.pdbx_strand_id
1 'polypeptide(L)'
;HRPRRTPRAGLMLHGWQTKQPPVPASAKPARFCSAFSAGGGALSKTTEFHTHPESVLHDASVPYFCLPQRSDGLLDVDAATLLSKTPLPKGSTAFSSMHIVAGPAKWAEAIGQGLGLSARALGRQACLHEWPALGASDVVGEYEAFFRVAGDLILKGADRSSLLVFVAPTGDAPELAVAAILGMLPFRGVQVAVVTPKLGYVDPLQVLRTSSGLFEYDAAQPERMGRCPISAVFGPLADRTFHRALAPWRPLKPPVHAEEKPAPFKIGALELPMVTYEGRYAAGIARLAS
;
A
#
# COMPACT_ATOMS: atom_id res chain seq x y z
N HIS A 1 45.25 29.67 -43.54
CA HIS A 1 44.42 29.62 -44.76
C HIS A 1 42.94 29.46 -44.41
N ARG A 2 42.12 30.45 -44.78
CA ARG A 2 40.65 30.32 -44.94
C ARG A 2 40.34 30.89 -46.34
N PRO A 3 39.33 30.36 -47.04
CA PRO A 3 38.03 30.98 -46.89
C PRO A 3 36.87 30.00 -46.68
N ARG A 4 35.86 30.52 -45.97
CA ARG A 4 34.49 30.01 -45.81
C ARG A 4 33.77 29.94 -47.15
N ARG A 5 32.83 28.99 -47.28
CA ARG A 5 31.51 29.19 -47.91
C ARG A 5 30.56 28.02 -47.54
N THR A 6 29.55 28.30 -46.71
CA THR A 6 28.17 27.78 -46.86
C THR A 6 27.43 28.69 -47.87
N PRO A 7 26.18 28.45 -48.36
CA PRO A 7 25.11 27.54 -47.88
C PRO A 7 24.32 26.79 -49.01
N ARG A 8 23.37 25.92 -48.65
CA ARG A 8 21.94 26.03 -49.05
C ARG A 8 21.10 24.85 -48.58
N ALA A 9 19.96 25.20 -47.97
CA ALA A 9 18.78 24.37 -47.82
C ALA A 9 18.05 24.20 -49.17
N GLY A 10 17.33 23.10 -49.33
CA GLY A 10 16.44 22.86 -50.47
C GLY A 10 15.64 21.57 -50.30
N LEU A 11 14.32 21.73 -50.22
CA LEU A 11 13.28 20.70 -50.15
C LEU A 11 13.36 19.66 -51.30
N MET A 12 12.87 18.44 -51.06
CA MET A 12 11.53 18.02 -51.51
C MET A 12 11.24 16.53 -51.25
N LEU A 13 10.00 16.29 -50.82
CA LEU A 13 9.29 15.02 -50.86
C LEU A 13 9.25 14.47 -52.29
N HIS A 14 9.53 13.18 -52.44
CA HIS A 14 8.88 12.35 -53.46
C HIS A 14 8.62 10.96 -52.87
N GLY A 15 7.34 10.65 -52.66
CA GLY A 15 6.90 9.29 -52.40
C GLY A 15 7.03 8.46 -53.67
N TRP A 16 7.49 7.22 -53.51
CA TRP A 16 7.37 6.17 -54.51
C TRP A 16 6.79 4.92 -53.84
N GLN A 17 5.73 4.42 -54.45
CA GLN A 17 4.88 3.34 -53.97
C GLN A 17 5.54 1.97 -54.11
N THR A 18 5.11 1.07 -53.20
CA THR A 18 4.86 -0.37 -53.39
C THR A 18 5.89 -1.23 -54.12
N LYS A 19 6.59 -2.07 -53.34
CA LYS A 19 6.74 -3.51 -53.64
C LYS A 19 6.69 -4.32 -52.34
N GLN A 20 5.62 -5.09 -52.15
CA GLN A 20 5.57 -6.17 -51.17
C GLN A 20 6.57 -7.27 -51.58
N PRO A 21 7.44 -7.76 -50.68
CA PRO A 21 8.15 -9.01 -50.90
C PRO A 21 7.27 -10.22 -50.54
N PRO A 22 7.53 -11.39 -51.13
CA PRO A 22 6.63 -12.54 -51.15
C PRO A 22 6.55 -13.26 -49.79
N VAL A 23 5.36 -13.77 -49.49
CA VAL A 23 5.07 -14.65 -48.36
C VAL A 23 5.80 -15.98 -48.54
N PRO A 24 6.69 -16.40 -47.62
CA PRO A 24 7.12 -17.78 -47.53
C PRO A 24 6.13 -18.59 -46.68
N ALA A 25 5.68 -19.70 -47.22
CA ALA A 25 4.88 -20.69 -46.52
C ALA A 25 5.68 -21.32 -45.36
N SER A 26 5.02 -21.49 -44.21
CA SER A 26 5.42 -22.31 -43.07
C SER A 26 6.70 -21.91 -42.30
N ALA A 27 6.62 -20.82 -41.53
CA ALA A 27 7.49 -20.63 -40.37
C ALA A 27 6.79 -21.19 -39.12
N LYS A 28 7.36 -22.25 -38.53
CA LYS A 28 6.94 -22.81 -37.24
C LYS A 28 7.02 -21.72 -36.16
N PRO A 29 5.99 -21.49 -35.34
CA PRO A 29 6.09 -20.53 -34.25
C PRO A 29 7.12 -21.02 -33.23
N ALA A 30 7.99 -20.10 -32.81
CA ALA A 30 9.01 -20.31 -31.80
C ALA A 30 8.36 -20.87 -30.52
N ARG A 31 8.82 -22.05 -30.10
CA ARG A 31 8.55 -22.62 -28.79
C ARG A 31 9.31 -21.80 -27.74
N PHE A 32 8.68 -20.76 -27.24
CA PHE A 32 9.01 -20.18 -25.94
C PHE A 32 7.76 -20.33 -25.07
N CYS A 33 7.94 -20.84 -23.85
CA CYS A 33 6.91 -21.29 -22.90
C CYS A 33 6.39 -22.73 -23.11
N SER A 34 7.25 -23.75 -22.95
CA SER A 34 6.80 -25.11 -22.58
C SER A 34 7.88 -25.87 -21.81
N ALA A 35 8.22 -25.39 -20.62
CA ALA A 35 9.00 -26.18 -19.66
C ALA A 35 8.78 -25.64 -18.23
N PHE A 36 7.55 -25.75 -17.74
CA PHE A 36 7.27 -25.62 -16.31
C PHE A 36 6.11 -26.55 -15.94
N SER A 37 6.30 -27.85 -16.15
CA SER A 37 5.46 -28.92 -15.56
C SER A 37 6.11 -30.26 -15.87
N ALA A 38 7.14 -30.62 -15.11
CA ALA A 38 7.54 -32.01 -14.96
C ALA A 38 7.93 -32.23 -13.50
N GLY A 39 7.09 -32.96 -12.77
CA GLY A 39 7.42 -33.54 -11.47
C GLY A 39 6.84 -32.83 -10.26
N GLY A 40 5.65 -33.25 -9.82
CA GLY A 40 5.06 -32.85 -8.54
C GLY A 40 3.58 -33.18 -8.49
N GLY A 41 3.23 -34.44 -8.25
CA GLY A 41 1.86 -34.87 -8.02
C GLY A 41 1.30 -34.24 -6.73
N ALA A 42 0.42 -33.26 -6.90
CA ALA A 42 -0.54 -32.84 -5.89
C ALA A 42 -1.79 -32.36 -6.64
N LEU A 43 -2.95 -32.87 -6.23
CA LEU A 43 -4.29 -32.59 -6.76
C LEU A 43 -4.41 -31.18 -7.33
N SER A 44 -4.69 -31.09 -8.65
CA SER A 44 -4.99 -29.84 -9.32
C SER A 44 -6.29 -29.26 -8.76
N LYS A 45 -6.20 -28.45 -7.71
CA LYS A 45 -7.18 -27.38 -7.53
C LYS A 45 -6.98 -26.45 -8.72
N THR A 46 -7.81 -26.59 -9.74
CA THR A 46 -7.99 -25.56 -10.76
C THR A 46 -8.29 -24.27 -10.01
N THR A 47 -7.34 -23.33 -10.03
CA THR A 47 -7.51 -22.05 -9.37
C THR A 47 -8.61 -21.31 -10.11
N GLU A 48 -9.72 -21.02 -9.43
CA GLU A 48 -10.83 -20.21 -9.95
C GLU A 48 -10.45 -18.74 -10.14
N PHE A 49 -9.16 -18.40 -10.26
CA PHE A 49 -8.69 -17.03 -10.47
C PHE A 49 -9.36 -16.37 -11.68
N HIS A 50 -9.68 -17.15 -12.72
CA HIS A 50 -10.39 -16.66 -13.92
C HIS A 50 -11.89 -16.42 -13.69
N THR A 51 -12.49 -17.02 -12.66
CA THR A 51 -13.92 -16.92 -12.34
C THR A 51 -14.18 -15.98 -11.15
N HIS A 52 -13.33 -16.03 -10.13
CA HIS A 52 -13.40 -15.23 -8.90
C HIS A 52 -11.99 -14.84 -8.44
N PRO A 53 -11.33 -13.86 -9.09
CA PRO A 53 -9.97 -13.45 -8.75
C PRO A 53 -9.84 -13.02 -7.29
N GLU A 54 -10.88 -12.40 -6.74
CA GLU A 54 -10.97 -11.95 -5.34
C GLU A 54 -10.84 -13.08 -4.31
N SER A 55 -11.32 -14.29 -4.64
CA SER A 55 -11.29 -15.46 -3.74
C SER A 55 -9.89 -16.03 -3.50
N VAL A 56 -8.91 -15.62 -4.33
CA VAL A 56 -7.51 -16.10 -4.30
C VAL A 56 -6.58 -15.06 -3.66
N LEU A 57 -7.06 -13.82 -3.47
CA LEU A 57 -6.25 -12.74 -2.92
C LEU A 57 -6.38 -12.73 -1.40
N HIS A 58 -5.24 -12.70 -0.70
CA HIS A 58 -5.23 -12.45 0.73
C HIS A 58 -5.66 -11.00 1.01
N ASP A 59 -6.37 -10.77 2.12
CA ASP A 59 -6.65 -9.42 2.59
C ASP A 59 -5.33 -8.66 2.72
N ALA A 60 -5.20 -7.57 1.97
CA ALA A 60 -4.06 -6.69 2.07
C ALA A 60 -4.00 -6.18 3.52
N SER A 61 -2.81 -6.23 4.13
CA SER A 61 -2.59 -5.65 5.46
C SER A 61 -1.37 -4.74 5.41
N VAL A 62 -1.49 -3.59 6.07
CA VAL A 62 -0.40 -2.63 6.19
C VAL A 62 -0.08 -2.48 7.68
N PRO A 63 1.12 -2.91 8.14
CA PRO A 63 1.50 -2.75 9.53
C PRO A 63 1.64 -1.27 9.89
N TYR A 64 1.10 -0.91 11.05
CA TYR A 64 1.30 0.39 11.67
C TYR A 64 2.25 0.23 12.86
N PHE A 65 3.33 1.00 12.87
CA PHE A 65 4.32 1.00 13.95
C PHE A 65 4.21 2.29 14.74
N CYS A 66 3.86 2.16 16.02
CA CYS A 66 3.86 3.28 16.97
C CYS A 66 5.30 3.79 17.18
N LEU A 67 5.48 5.10 17.03
CA LEU A 67 6.73 5.80 17.29
C LEU A 67 6.55 6.78 18.45
N PRO A 68 7.49 6.85 19.40
CA PRO A 68 7.45 7.86 20.44
C PRO A 68 7.68 9.25 19.85
N GLN A 69 6.97 10.25 20.40
CA GLN A 69 7.28 11.65 20.15
C GLN A 69 8.31 12.14 21.16
N ARG A 70 9.32 12.85 20.65
CA ARG A 70 10.34 13.55 21.43
C ARG A 70 9.74 14.82 22.05
N SER A 71 10.45 15.40 23.01
CA SER A 71 10.05 16.63 23.70
C SER A 71 9.93 17.87 22.78
N ASP A 72 10.57 17.85 21.62
CA ASP A 72 10.50 18.87 20.58
C ASP A 72 9.30 18.65 19.60
N GLY A 73 8.49 17.62 19.84
CA GLY A 73 7.35 17.24 19.00
C GLY A 73 7.71 16.41 17.77
N LEU A 74 9.00 16.12 17.54
CA LEU A 74 9.43 15.26 16.44
C LEU A 74 9.25 13.78 16.77
N LEU A 75 9.04 12.95 15.75
CA LEU A 75 9.02 11.51 15.92
C LEU A 75 10.44 10.98 16.12
N ASP A 76 10.61 10.11 17.10
CA ASP A 76 11.85 9.37 17.28
C ASP A 76 11.91 8.23 16.27
N VAL A 77 12.53 8.51 15.13
CA VAL A 77 12.65 7.58 14.01
C VAL A 77 14.00 7.72 13.34
N ASP A 78 14.63 6.58 13.11
CA ASP A 78 15.91 6.48 12.43
C ASP A 78 15.82 5.48 11.26
N ALA A 79 16.86 5.45 10.42
CA ALA A 79 16.87 4.57 9.27
C ALA A 79 16.90 3.09 9.68
N ALA A 80 17.52 2.74 10.80
CA ALA A 80 17.57 1.37 11.31
C ALA A 80 16.16 0.84 11.63
N THR A 81 15.34 1.67 12.26
CA THR A 81 13.93 1.36 12.58
C THR A 81 13.13 1.13 11.31
N LEU A 82 13.23 2.03 10.33
CA LEU A 82 12.49 1.90 9.07
C LEU A 82 12.93 0.67 8.27
N LEU A 83 14.23 0.43 8.14
CA LEU A 83 14.77 -0.69 7.36
C LEU A 83 14.45 -2.06 7.99
N SER A 84 14.41 -2.15 9.32
CA SER A 84 14.15 -3.41 10.03
C SER A 84 12.67 -3.75 10.12
N LYS A 85 11.79 -2.75 10.23
CA LYS A 85 10.34 -2.95 10.41
C LYS A 85 9.56 -2.97 9.11
N THR A 86 10.05 -2.32 8.05
CA THR A 86 9.34 -2.31 6.76
C THR A 86 9.46 -3.68 6.08
N PRO A 87 8.34 -4.29 5.63
CA PRO A 87 8.37 -5.56 4.91
C PRO A 87 9.27 -5.51 3.67
N LEU A 88 10.14 -6.51 3.53
CA LEU A 88 11.03 -6.63 2.38
C LEU A 88 10.27 -7.01 1.11
N PRO A 89 10.75 -6.58 -0.07
CA PRO A 89 10.21 -7.04 -1.34
C PRO A 89 10.47 -8.54 -1.50
N LYS A 90 9.53 -9.24 -2.14
CA LYS A 90 9.61 -10.70 -2.35
C LYS A 90 10.94 -11.06 -3.04
N GLY A 91 11.67 -12.00 -2.45
CA GLY A 91 12.96 -12.47 -2.98
C GLY A 91 14.16 -11.59 -2.64
N SER A 92 13.98 -10.51 -1.87
CA SER A 92 15.08 -9.70 -1.34
C SER A 92 15.40 -10.06 0.11
N THR A 93 16.67 -10.00 0.48
CA THR A 93 17.15 -10.22 1.86
C THR A 93 17.42 -8.91 2.61
N ALA A 94 17.55 -7.81 1.89
CA ALA A 94 17.74 -6.46 2.42
C ALA A 94 17.30 -5.41 1.40
N PHE A 95 17.10 -4.17 1.86
CA PHE A 95 16.93 -3.03 0.97
C PHE A 95 18.28 -2.61 0.37
N SER A 96 18.30 -2.27 -0.93
CA SER A 96 19.47 -1.83 -1.68
C SER A 96 19.84 -0.37 -1.36
N SER A 97 18.83 0.50 -1.35
CA SER A 97 18.95 1.93 -1.05
C SER A 97 17.71 2.45 -0.29
N MET A 98 17.82 3.66 0.24
CA MET A 98 16.73 4.41 0.83
C MET A 98 16.52 5.72 0.04
N HIS A 99 15.31 5.95 -0.43
CA HIS A 99 14.92 7.20 -1.07
C HIS A 99 13.87 7.88 -0.20
N ILE A 100 14.13 9.12 0.19
CA ILE A 100 13.32 9.84 1.17
C ILE A 100 12.67 11.00 0.44
N VAL A 101 11.35 11.04 0.42
CA VAL A 101 10.56 12.15 -0.10
C VAL A 101 9.99 12.89 1.10
N ALA A 102 10.44 14.12 1.32
CA ALA A 102 9.97 14.96 2.42
C ALA A 102 8.98 16.00 1.90
N GLY A 103 7.82 16.11 2.55
CA GLY A 103 6.89 17.19 2.30
C GLY A 103 7.37 18.55 2.81
N PRO A 104 6.74 19.65 2.40
CA PRO A 104 7.21 21.04 2.59
C PRO A 104 7.09 21.57 4.04
N ALA A 105 6.90 20.69 5.03
CA ALA A 105 6.87 21.08 6.42
C ALA A 105 8.27 20.96 7.03
N LYS A 106 8.69 21.98 7.80
CA LYS A 106 10.02 22.02 8.45
C LYS A 106 10.35 20.75 9.23
N TRP A 107 9.37 20.18 9.91
CA TRP A 107 9.57 18.95 10.68
C TRP A 107 9.78 17.73 9.75
N ALA A 108 9.04 17.66 8.64
CA ALA A 108 9.17 16.59 7.65
C ALA A 108 10.53 16.66 6.95
N GLU A 109 10.99 17.86 6.62
CA GLU A 109 12.35 18.12 6.12
C GLU A 109 13.40 17.71 7.13
N ALA A 110 13.28 18.10 8.40
CA ALA A 110 14.21 17.75 9.46
C ALA A 110 14.31 16.22 9.68
N ILE A 111 13.16 15.54 9.72
CA ILE A 111 13.10 14.07 9.79
C ILE A 111 13.74 13.46 8.53
N GLY A 112 13.41 13.97 7.33
CA GLY A 112 13.97 13.47 6.07
C GLY A 112 15.50 13.59 6.01
N GLN A 113 16.05 14.73 6.46
CA GLN A 113 17.50 14.94 6.59
C GLN A 113 18.11 13.99 7.64
N GLY A 114 17.48 13.86 8.81
CA GLY A 114 17.91 12.96 9.87
C GLY A 114 17.97 11.49 9.43
N LEU A 115 16.94 11.03 8.72
CA LEU A 115 16.89 9.69 8.11
C LEU A 115 18.00 9.50 7.08
N GLY A 116 18.27 10.50 6.24
CA GLY A 116 19.36 10.45 5.26
C GLY A 116 20.74 10.32 5.91
N LEU A 117 20.99 11.05 7.00
CA LEU A 117 22.22 10.94 7.78
C LEU A 117 22.32 9.58 8.48
N SER A 118 21.24 9.13 9.12
CA SER A 118 21.16 7.84 9.80
C SER A 118 21.41 6.67 8.84
N ALA A 119 20.81 6.69 7.64
CA ALA A 119 21.00 5.65 6.64
C ALA A 119 22.47 5.58 6.16
N ARG A 120 23.12 6.73 5.92
CA ARG A 120 24.54 6.78 5.54
C ARG A 120 25.45 6.29 6.66
N ALA A 121 25.14 6.59 7.92
CA ALA A 121 25.87 6.07 9.06
C ALA A 121 25.80 4.54 9.16
N LEU A 122 24.72 3.93 8.67
CA LEU A 122 24.55 2.47 8.54
C LEU A 122 25.20 1.89 7.25
N GLY A 123 25.92 2.70 6.48
CA GLY A 123 26.51 2.29 5.21
C GLY A 123 25.50 2.07 4.08
N ARG A 124 24.29 2.64 4.18
CA ARG A 124 23.25 2.55 3.14
C ARG A 124 23.27 3.78 2.24
N GLN A 125 23.03 3.57 0.95
CA GLN A 125 22.81 4.67 0.02
C GLN A 125 21.49 5.38 0.36
N ALA A 126 21.54 6.70 0.50
CA ALA A 126 20.39 7.52 0.84
C ALA A 126 20.28 8.77 -0.05
N CYS A 127 19.12 8.93 -0.69
CA CYS A 127 18.79 10.09 -1.52
C CYS A 127 17.58 10.82 -0.93
N LEU A 128 17.70 12.14 -0.77
CA LEU A 128 16.60 13.00 -0.34
C LEU A 128 15.99 13.69 -1.56
N HIS A 129 14.67 13.71 -1.62
CA HIS A 129 13.86 14.34 -2.65
C HIS A 129 12.85 15.26 -1.99
N GLU A 130 12.57 16.38 -2.64
CA GLU A 130 11.65 17.39 -2.12
C GLU A 130 10.28 17.29 -2.80
N TRP A 131 9.25 17.13 -1.98
CA TRP A 131 7.87 17.29 -2.44
C TRP A 131 7.44 18.75 -2.26
N PRO A 132 6.98 19.44 -3.33
CA PRO A 132 6.71 20.87 -3.27
C PRO A 132 5.45 21.18 -2.46
N ALA A 133 5.34 22.43 -2.00
CA ALA A 133 4.09 22.97 -1.47
C ALA A 133 3.11 23.23 -2.62
N LEU A 134 2.03 22.45 -2.67
CA LEU A 134 1.01 22.52 -3.70
C LEU A 134 -0.33 22.93 -3.11
N GLY A 135 -1.07 23.76 -3.84
CA GLY A 135 -2.44 24.08 -3.50
C GLY A 135 -3.38 22.90 -3.78
N ALA A 136 -4.50 22.82 -3.06
CA ALA A 136 -5.48 21.74 -3.23
C ALA A 136 -6.13 21.70 -4.63
N SER A 137 -5.98 22.74 -5.46
CA SER A 137 -6.51 22.77 -6.83
C SER A 137 -5.39 22.77 -7.89
N ASP A 138 -4.12 22.62 -7.48
CA ASP A 138 -2.98 22.70 -8.39
C ASP A 138 -2.68 21.36 -9.06
N VAL A 139 -3.56 20.99 -10.00
CA VAL A 139 -3.46 19.74 -10.78
C VAL A 139 -2.16 19.68 -11.59
N VAL A 140 -1.76 20.79 -12.20
CA VAL A 140 -0.56 20.84 -13.06
C VAL A 140 0.70 20.71 -12.21
N GLY A 141 0.80 21.48 -11.12
CA GLY A 141 1.93 21.38 -10.20
C GLY A 141 2.03 20.01 -9.54
N GLU A 142 0.91 19.37 -9.21
CA GLU A 142 0.88 18.00 -8.70
C GLU A 142 1.41 16.99 -9.74
N TYR A 143 0.93 17.06 -10.98
CA TYR A 143 1.41 16.20 -12.07
C TYR A 143 2.92 16.36 -12.27
N GLU A 144 3.41 17.60 -12.38
CA GLU A 144 4.83 17.90 -12.54
C GLU A 144 5.67 17.39 -11.37
N ALA A 145 5.19 17.53 -10.13
CA ALA A 145 5.87 17.05 -8.94
C ALA A 145 6.05 15.52 -8.96
N PHE A 146 5.00 14.77 -9.33
CA PHE A 146 5.10 13.31 -9.48
C PHE A 146 6.15 12.91 -10.50
N PHE A 147 6.14 13.50 -11.70
CA PHE A 147 7.08 13.15 -12.76
C PHE A 147 8.51 13.54 -12.42
N ARG A 148 8.70 14.67 -11.73
CA ARG A 148 10.02 15.09 -11.24
C ARG A 148 10.56 14.08 -10.23
N VAL A 149 9.81 13.77 -9.17
CA VAL A 149 10.26 12.84 -8.12
C VAL A 149 10.43 11.42 -8.67
N ALA A 150 9.51 10.93 -9.49
CA ALA A 150 9.63 9.62 -10.13
C ALA A 150 10.84 9.55 -11.07
N GLY A 151 11.08 10.61 -11.85
CA GLY A 151 12.27 10.74 -12.69
C GLY A 151 13.56 10.71 -11.87
N ASP A 152 13.61 11.49 -10.78
CA ASP A 152 14.77 11.52 -9.87
C ASP A 152 15.01 10.17 -9.20
N LEU A 153 13.96 9.45 -8.81
CA LEU A 153 14.09 8.09 -8.27
C LEU A 153 14.79 7.17 -9.26
N ILE A 154 14.36 7.15 -10.53
CA ILE A 154 14.95 6.31 -11.58
C ILE A 154 16.40 6.74 -11.84
N LEU A 155 16.65 8.04 -12.00
CA LEU A 155 17.98 8.58 -12.31
C LEU A 155 18.99 8.37 -11.17
N LYS A 156 18.51 8.31 -9.93
CA LYS A 156 19.34 8.02 -8.74
C LYS A 156 19.47 6.53 -8.44
N GLY A 157 19.02 5.66 -9.36
CA GLY A 157 19.22 4.22 -9.27
C GLY A 157 18.33 3.52 -8.27
N ALA A 158 17.14 4.07 -7.96
CA ALA A 158 16.12 3.29 -7.26
C ALA A 158 15.81 2.01 -8.06
N ASP A 159 15.39 0.96 -7.37
CA ASP A 159 15.01 -0.32 -7.91
C ASP A 159 13.90 -0.97 -7.06
N ARG A 160 13.51 -2.21 -7.39
CA ARG A 160 12.47 -2.94 -6.63
C ARG A 160 12.90 -3.32 -5.21
N SER A 161 14.20 -3.31 -4.92
CA SER A 161 14.76 -3.59 -3.59
C SER A 161 15.02 -2.30 -2.82
N SER A 162 14.67 -1.14 -3.36
CA SER A 162 14.80 0.15 -2.68
C SER A 162 13.64 0.36 -1.70
N LEU A 163 13.90 1.08 -0.62
CA LEU A 163 12.87 1.58 0.28
C LEU A 163 12.55 3.03 -0.07
N LEU A 164 11.31 3.31 -0.44
CA LEU A 164 10.81 4.67 -0.55
C LEU A 164 10.21 5.08 0.79
N VAL A 165 10.71 6.14 1.40
CA VAL A 165 10.17 6.72 2.63
C VAL A 165 9.47 8.03 2.26
N PHE A 166 8.18 8.12 2.51
CA PHE A 166 7.44 9.38 2.39
C PHE A 166 7.21 9.98 3.77
N VAL A 167 7.77 11.16 4.03
CA VAL A 167 7.58 11.89 5.29
C VAL A 167 6.45 12.90 5.09
N ALA A 168 5.27 12.51 5.56
CA ALA A 168 3.99 13.15 5.30
C ALA A 168 3.76 14.34 6.24
N PRO A 169 3.67 15.60 5.76
CA PRO A 169 3.46 16.80 6.59
C PRO A 169 2.30 16.75 7.58
N THR A 170 1.17 16.17 7.18
CA THR A 170 -0.03 16.03 8.03
C THR A 170 -0.42 14.57 8.25
N GLY A 171 -0.09 13.69 7.31
CA GLY A 171 -0.48 12.28 7.34
C GLY A 171 -1.92 12.03 6.95
N ASP A 172 -2.55 12.97 6.24
CA ASP A 172 -3.93 12.81 5.77
C ASP A 172 -4.02 11.86 4.56
N ALA A 173 -5.25 11.42 4.26
CA ALA A 173 -5.51 10.50 3.15
C ALA A 173 -4.92 10.97 1.80
N PRO A 174 -4.93 12.26 1.44
CA PRO A 174 -4.28 12.73 0.22
C PRO A 174 -2.77 12.53 0.17
N GLU A 175 -2.09 12.67 1.31
CA GLU A 175 -0.64 12.46 1.39
C GLU A 175 -0.29 10.97 1.32
N LEU A 176 -1.13 10.11 1.90
CA LEU A 176 -1.02 8.66 1.70
C LEU A 176 -1.24 8.28 0.22
N ALA A 177 -2.18 8.95 -0.47
CA ALA A 177 -2.37 8.76 -1.91
C ALA A 177 -1.08 9.07 -2.68
N VAL A 178 -0.44 10.21 -2.37
CA VAL A 178 0.85 10.60 -2.97
C VAL A 178 1.92 9.53 -2.76
N ALA A 179 2.09 9.07 -1.52
CA ALA A 179 3.05 8.03 -1.19
C ALA A 179 2.78 6.73 -1.98
N ALA A 180 1.52 6.29 -2.03
CA ALA A 180 1.13 5.09 -2.76
C ALA A 180 1.43 5.21 -4.26
N ILE A 181 1.08 6.33 -4.88
CA ILE A 181 1.29 6.58 -6.32
C ILE A 181 2.79 6.65 -6.64
N LEU A 182 3.59 7.35 -5.83
CA LEU A 182 5.04 7.40 -6.00
C LEU A 182 5.67 6.01 -5.94
N GLY A 183 5.19 5.11 -5.08
CA GLY A 183 5.65 3.73 -5.00
C GLY A 183 5.33 2.87 -6.23
N MET A 184 4.36 3.31 -7.05
CA MET A 184 3.93 2.59 -8.25
C MET A 184 4.60 3.06 -9.55
N LEU A 185 4.99 4.33 -9.64
CA LEU A 185 5.41 4.95 -10.90
C LEU A 185 6.77 4.47 -11.44
N PRO A 186 7.86 4.44 -10.65
CA PRO A 186 9.18 4.16 -11.20
C PRO A 186 9.40 2.66 -11.49
N PHE A 187 8.78 1.78 -10.70
CA PHE A 187 8.84 0.33 -10.85
C PHE A 187 7.49 -0.27 -10.45
N ARG A 188 7.13 -1.45 -10.98
CA ARG A 188 5.95 -2.21 -10.51
C ARG A 188 6.11 -2.69 -9.06
N GLY A 189 6.04 -1.77 -8.09
CA GLY A 189 6.06 -2.02 -6.65
C GLY A 189 7.42 -1.82 -5.99
N VAL A 190 7.78 -0.55 -5.72
CA VAL A 190 8.74 -0.21 -4.66
C VAL A 190 8.02 -0.30 -3.32
N GLN A 191 8.68 -0.79 -2.28
CA GLN A 191 8.10 -0.78 -0.94
C GLN A 191 8.09 0.63 -0.38
N VAL A 192 6.93 1.11 0.08
CA VAL A 192 6.77 2.45 0.63
C VAL A 192 6.55 2.40 2.13
N ALA A 193 7.38 3.12 2.88
CA ALA A 193 7.14 3.44 4.28
C ALA A 193 6.63 4.89 4.39
N VAL A 194 5.55 5.10 5.14
CA VAL A 194 5.04 6.46 5.42
C VAL A 194 5.37 6.83 6.86
N VAL A 195 6.04 7.96 7.05
CA VAL A 195 6.25 8.58 8.38
C VAL A 195 5.25 9.71 8.52
N THR A 196 4.41 9.66 9.56
CA THR A 196 3.27 10.58 9.73
C THR A 196 3.20 11.11 11.16
N PRO A 197 2.91 12.41 11.37
CA PRO A 197 2.73 12.99 12.71
C PRO A 197 1.30 12.76 13.23
N LYS A 198 0.43 12.14 12.42
CA LYS A 198 -1.00 12.05 12.70
C LYS A 198 -1.25 11.16 13.91
N LEU A 199 -1.97 11.71 14.89
CA LEU A 199 -2.40 10.97 16.08
C LEU A 199 -3.54 9.98 15.80
N GLY A 200 -4.25 10.16 14.69
CA GLY A 200 -5.34 9.30 14.24
C GLY A 200 -4.92 8.29 13.18
N TYR A 201 -5.62 7.17 13.11
CA TYR A 201 -5.41 6.17 12.06
C TYR A 201 -6.08 6.61 10.76
N VAL A 202 -5.34 6.58 9.66
CA VAL A 202 -5.87 6.68 8.29
C VAL A 202 -5.64 5.34 7.64
N ASP A 203 -6.72 4.75 7.13
CA ASP A 203 -6.64 3.46 6.47
C ASP A 203 -5.93 3.62 5.11
N PRO A 204 -4.77 2.97 4.88
CA PRO A 204 -4.10 2.99 3.59
C PRO A 204 -4.78 2.07 2.55
N LEU A 205 -5.75 1.25 2.96
CA LEU A 205 -6.46 0.30 2.09
C LEU A 205 -7.75 0.85 1.50
N GLN A 206 -8.24 1.98 2.01
CA GLN A 206 -9.40 2.66 1.43
C GLN A 206 -9.07 3.29 0.08
N VAL A 207 -10.10 3.80 -0.61
CA VAL A 207 -9.89 4.65 -1.78
C VAL A 207 -9.24 5.96 -1.33
N LEU A 208 -8.00 6.17 -1.73
CA LEU A 208 -7.21 7.37 -1.47
C LEU A 208 -7.19 8.24 -2.71
N ARG A 209 -7.29 9.56 -2.53
CA ARG A 209 -7.26 10.53 -3.62
C ARG A 209 -6.34 11.68 -3.25
N THR A 210 -5.50 12.12 -4.19
CA THR A 210 -4.63 13.27 -3.99
C THR A 210 -5.43 14.57 -3.80
N SER A 211 -4.80 15.61 -3.27
CA SER A 211 -5.50 16.84 -2.89
C SER A 211 -6.20 17.49 -4.08
N SER A 212 -5.57 17.47 -5.26
CA SER A 212 -6.13 18.00 -6.50
C SER A 212 -7.25 17.13 -7.11
N GLY A 213 -7.36 15.89 -6.65
CA GLY A 213 -8.24 14.89 -7.25
C GLY A 213 -7.74 14.29 -8.56
N LEU A 214 -6.56 14.70 -9.05
CA LEU A 214 -5.96 14.19 -10.28
C LEU A 214 -5.70 12.69 -10.24
N PHE A 215 -5.22 12.20 -9.10
CA PHE A 215 -4.90 10.79 -8.94
C PHE A 215 -5.73 10.14 -7.83
N GLU A 216 -6.15 8.93 -8.13
CA GLU A 216 -6.88 8.06 -7.22
C GLU A 216 -6.17 6.71 -7.12
N TYR A 217 -6.12 6.19 -5.91
CA TYR A 217 -5.55 4.91 -5.57
C TYR A 217 -6.59 4.11 -4.80
N ASP A 218 -6.90 2.91 -5.28
CA ASP A 218 -7.75 1.96 -4.58
C ASP A 218 -7.01 0.62 -4.47
N ALA A 219 -6.77 0.17 -3.24
CA ALA A 219 -6.08 -1.08 -2.96
C ALA A 219 -6.90 -2.32 -3.35
N ALA A 220 -8.23 -2.20 -3.43
CA ALA A 220 -9.15 -3.29 -3.77
C ALA A 220 -9.24 -3.56 -5.28
N GLN A 221 -8.65 -2.71 -6.12
CA GLN A 221 -8.65 -2.88 -7.58
C GLN A 221 -8.03 -4.24 -7.99
N PRO A 222 -8.76 -5.10 -8.74
CA PRO A 222 -8.29 -6.43 -9.12
C PRO A 222 -6.95 -6.44 -9.88
N GLU A 223 -6.68 -5.39 -10.67
CA GLU A 223 -5.43 -5.25 -11.44
C GLU A 223 -4.19 -5.20 -10.56
N ARG A 224 -4.36 -4.90 -9.26
CA ARG A 224 -3.29 -4.84 -8.28
C ARG A 224 -3.00 -6.17 -7.63
N MET A 225 -3.89 -7.17 -7.80
CA MET A 225 -3.79 -8.48 -7.17
C MET A 225 -3.53 -8.38 -5.65
N GLY A 226 -4.27 -7.49 -4.96
CA GLY A 226 -4.16 -7.31 -3.51
C GLY A 226 -2.86 -6.67 -3.03
N ARG A 227 -2.09 -6.00 -3.91
CA ARG A 227 -0.85 -5.32 -3.51
C ARG A 227 -1.07 -3.86 -3.15
N CYS A 228 -0.78 -3.53 -1.90
CA CYS A 228 -0.62 -2.14 -1.44
C CYS A 228 0.83 -1.68 -1.61
N PRO A 229 1.11 -0.57 -2.32
CA PRO A 229 2.46 0.02 -2.37
C PRO A 229 2.94 0.50 -1.00
N ILE A 230 2.02 0.95 -0.13
CA ILE A 230 2.32 1.29 1.25
C ILE A 230 2.52 0.00 2.03
N SER A 231 3.77 -0.28 2.38
CA SER A 231 4.20 -1.50 3.05
C SER A 231 4.25 -1.33 4.56
N ALA A 232 4.35 -0.09 5.06
CA ALA A 232 4.35 0.22 6.48
C ALA A 232 4.00 1.69 6.74
N VAL A 233 3.34 1.95 7.87
CA VAL A 233 3.10 3.31 8.37
C VAL A 233 3.73 3.46 9.75
N PHE A 234 4.37 4.60 9.99
CA PHE A 234 5.10 4.92 11.21
C PHE A 234 4.58 6.24 11.77
N GLY A 235 4.08 6.24 13.01
CA GLY A 235 3.56 7.46 13.61
C GLY A 235 3.13 7.30 15.06
N PRO A 236 2.65 8.37 15.70
CA PRO A 236 2.42 8.46 17.14
C PRO A 236 1.04 7.92 17.57
N LEU A 237 0.47 6.97 16.82
CA LEU A 237 -0.84 6.41 17.14
C LEU A 237 -0.84 5.82 18.56
N ALA A 238 -1.78 6.24 19.38
CA ALA A 238 -1.91 5.74 20.74
C ALA A 238 -2.12 4.22 20.75
N ASP A 239 -1.51 3.56 21.73
CA ASP A 239 -1.70 2.12 21.91
C ASP A 239 -3.18 1.83 22.16
N ARG A 240 -3.72 0.84 21.44
CA ARG A 240 -5.11 0.37 21.59
C ARG A 240 -5.21 -0.74 22.63
N THR A 241 -4.33 -0.74 23.62
CA THR A 241 -4.42 -1.62 24.77
C THR A 241 -5.58 -1.19 25.67
N PHE A 242 -6.60 -2.05 25.74
CA PHE A 242 -7.65 -1.90 26.74
C PHE A 242 -7.04 -2.15 28.12
N HIS A 243 -6.70 -1.08 28.84
CA HIS A 243 -6.15 -1.19 30.21
C HIS A 243 -7.23 -1.49 31.25
N ARG A 244 -8.51 -1.50 30.86
CA ARG A 244 -9.60 -1.83 31.76
C ARG A 244 -9.80 -3.34 31.78
N ALA A 245 -9.64 -3.94 32.95
CA ALA A 245 -10.04 -5.32 33.18
C ALA A 245 -11.51 -5.48 32.73
N LEU A 246 -11.74 -6.33 31.73
CA LEU A 246 -13.10 -6.69 31.34
C LEU A 246 -13.77 -7.31 32.57
N ALA A 247 -14.93 -6.78 32.94
CA ALA A 247 -15.72 -7.42 33.98
C ALA A 247 -15.95 -8.89 33.57
N PRO A 248 -15.89 -9.84 34.51
CA PRO A 248 -16.22 -11.23 34.21
C PRO A 248 -17.56 -11.26 33.49
N TRP A 249 -17.61 -11.91 32.32
CA TRP A 249 -18.84 -12.02 31.56
C TRP A 249 -19.90 -12.69 32.45
N ARG A 250 -20.98 -11.96 32.72
CA ARG A 250 -22.13 -12.46 33.48
C ARG A 250 -23.32 -12.49 32.51
N PRO A 251 -23.72 -13.67 32.01
CA PRO A 251 -24.91 -13.74 31.18
C PRO A 251 -26.10 -13.19 31.98
N LEU A 252 -26.91 -12.34 31.35
CA LEU A 252 -28.16 -11.90 31.93
C LEU A 252 -29.04 -13.14 32.11
N LYS A 253 -29.25 -13.57 33.35
CA LYS A 253 -30.19 -14.64 33.69
C LYS A 253 -31.54 -13.99 34.01
N PRO A 254 -32.52 -14.00 33.10
CA PRO A 254 -33.84 -13.51 33.44
C PRO A 254 -34.44 -14.34 34.59
N PRO A 255 -35.28 -13.74 35.45
CA PRO A 255 -35.94 -14.47 36.53
C PRO A 255 -36.86 -15.56 35.95
N VAL A 256 -36.56 -16.82 36.24
CA VAL A 256 -37.27 -17.99 35.69
C VAL A 256 -38.70 -18.01 36.23
N HIS A 257 -39.70 -18.03 35.34
CA HIS A 257 -41.10 -18.28 35.75
C HIS A 257 -41.39 -19.78 35.79
N ALA A 258 -42.35 -20.19 36.61
CA ALA A 258 -42.70 -21.61 36.81
C ALA A 258 -43.10 -22.34 35.52
N GLU A 259 -43.57 -21.60 34.51
CA GLU A 259 -44.02 -22.12 33.21
C GLU A 259 -42.87 -22.32 32.21
N GLU A 260 -41.65 -21.88 32.55
CA GLU A 260 -40.51 -21.87 31.64
C GLU A 260 -39.61 -23.08 31.88
N LYS A 261 -39.31 -23.80 30.79
CA LYS A 261 -38.35 -24.90 30.82
C LYS A 261 -37.03 -24.45 30.17
N PRO A 262 -35.88 -24.70 30.82
CA PRO A 262 -34.59 -24.38 30.23
C PRO A 262 -34.33 -25.28 29.02
N ALA A 263 -34.09 -24.67 27.86
CA ALA A 263 -33.64 -25.41 26.67
C ALA A 263 -32.09 -25.40 26.62
N PRO A 264 -31.42 -26.55 26.43
CA PRO A 264 -29.97 -26.59 26.31
C PRO A 264 -29.54 -26.00 24.97
N PHE A 265 -29.27 -24.70 24.93
CA PHE A 265 -28.72 -24.01 23.77
C PHE A 265 -27.26 -23.67 24.03
N LYS A 266 -26.36 -24.19 23.17
CA LYS A 266 -24.91 -23.97 23.27
C LYS A 266 -24.41 -23.32 21.98
N ILE A 267 -23.73 -22.18 22.09
CA ILE A 267 -22.92 -21.61 21.00
C ILE A 267 -21.47 -21.57 21.49
N GLY A 268 -20.54 -22.21 20.77
CA GLY A 268 -19.11 -22.16 21.12
C GLY A 268 -18.77 -22.66 22.53
N ALA A 269 -19.44 -23.72 22.99
CA ALA A 269 -19.34 -24.28 24.35
C ALA A 269 -19.86 -23.37 25.49
N LEU A 270 -20.45 -22.22 25.19
CA LEU A 270 -21.11 -21.36 26.17
C LEU A 270 -22.60 -21.75 26.27
N GLU A 271 -23.05 -22.03 27.50
CA GLU A 271 -24.47 -22.25 27.80
C GLU A 271 -25.18 -20.90 27.87
N LEU A 272 -26.08 -20.67 26.91
CA LEU A 272 -26.89 -19.46 26.87
C LEU A 272 -28.27 -19.74 27.46
N PRO A 273 -28.83 -18.84 28.30
CA PRO A 273 -30.17 -19.02 28.83
C PRO A 273 -31.19 -18.80 27.71
N MET A 274 -31.63 -19.90 27.09
CA MET A 274 -32.75 -19.88 26.15
C MET A 274 -34.02 -20.26 26.91
N VAL A 275 -34.91 -19.28 27.07
CA VAL A 275 -36.23 -19.48 27.68
C VAL A 275 -37.18 -19.95 26.58
N THR A 276 -37.66 -21.19 26.67
CA THR A 276 -38.69 -21.70 25.76
C THR A 276 -39.98 -21.96 26.52
N TYR A 277 -41.10 -21.46 25.98
CA TYR A 277 -42.44 -21.94 26.31
C TYR A 277 -42.77 -23.09 25.36
N GLU A 278 -43.33 -24.20 25.85
CA GLU A 278 -43.64 -25.41 25.07
C GLU A 278 -44.29 -25.08 23.71
N GLY A 279 -43.49 -25.06 22.64
CA GLY A 279 -43.94 -24.77 21.27
C GLY A 279 -44.31 -23.30 20.97
N ARG A 280 -44.10 -22.35 21.89
CA ARG A 280 -44.50 -20.93 21.75
C ARG A 280 -43.30 -19.98 21.66
N TYR A 281 -42.51 -20.12 20.59
CA TYR A 281 -41.31 -19.30 20.35
C TYR A 281 -41.56 -17.78 20.40
N ALA A 282 -42.70 -17.31 19.86
CA ALA A 282 -43.04 -15.89 19.85
C ALA A 282 -43.18 -15.27 21.25
N ALA A 283 -43.65 -16.05 22.24
CA ALA A 283 -43.78 -15.59 23.62
C ALA A 283 -42.42 -15.42 24.32
N GLY A 284 -41.46 -16.31 24.01
CA GLY A 284 -40.09 -16.20 24.51
C GLY A 284 -39.36 -14.96 23.97
N ILE A 285 -39.55 -14.64 22.69
CA ILE A 285 -38.97 -13.45 22.06
C ILE A 285 -39.54 -12.16 22.67
N ALA A 286 -40.87 -12.08 22.83
CA ALA A 286 -41.52 -10.90 23.40
C ALA A 286 -41.04 -10.57 24.83
N ARG A 287 -40.79 -11.60 25.64
CA ARG A 287 -40.27 -11.48 27.00
C ARG A 287 -38.79 -11.12 27.06
N LEU A 288 -37.95 -11.64 26.18
CA LEU A 288 -36.52 -11.25 26.13
C LEU A 288 -36.34 -9.80 25.68
N ALA A 289 -37.34 -9.23 24.99
CA ALA A 289 -37.33 -7.85 24.53
C ALA A 289 -37.86 -6.83 25.55
N SER A 290 -38.45 -7.27 26.66
CA SER A 290 -38.98 -6.43 27.76
C SER A 290 -38.01 -6.35 28.93
#